data_AF-A0AAU8S633-F1
#
_entry.id   AF-A0AAU8S633-F1
#
_cell.length_a   1.000
_cell.length_b   1.000
_cell.length_c   1.000
_cell.angle_alpha   90.00
_cell.angle_beta   90.00
_cell.angle_gamma   90.00
#
_symmetry.space_group_name_H-M   'P 1'
#
loop_
_entity.id
_entity.type
_entity.pdbx_description
1 polymer ?
#
loop_
_entity_poly.entity_id
_entity_poly.type
_entity_poly.pdbx_seq_one_letter_code
_entity_poly.pdbx_strand_id
1 'polypeptide(L)'
;MPSAEAEALYKEFSTKLPVLSLRMSASFRIGPWTDLSVARQDTYNGPMPTLIAAEHVPAPLWAETSISNSKVGWEGWLDSCPVVEDPRLIAALELYVSANDDSMARSQFLTYLTILDSLAEQWPREAAAIQWIEDRLKDAVVVADRGLGDALRNLKRISHGKAVRELVGRAAIAKGLDTATTKALMKKAGDLYTVRSQLSHAGNTDIPDVQSARNLAEVVLNQAALQPSLLDVPMDSDAGTAT
;
A
#
# COMPACT_ATOMS: atom_id res chain seq x y z
N MET A 1 33.72 -1.48 -9.45
CA MET A 1 33.10 -1.35 -8.12
C MET A 1 33.36 -2.64 -7.33
N PRO A 2 33.89 -2.56 -6.10
CA PRO A 2 33.99 -3.69 -5.17
C PRO A 2 32.63 -4.30 -4.80
N SER A 3 32.57 -5.60 -4.46
CA SER A 3 31.31 -6.32 -4.13
C SER A 3 30.55 -5.67 -2.97
N ALA A 4 31.25 -5.32 -1.89
CA ALA A 4 30.63 -4.72 -0.71
C ALA A 4 29.98 -3.36 -1.00
N GLU A 5 30.57 -2.55 -1.88
CA GLU A 5 29.97 -1.28 -2.32
C GLU A 5 28.71 -1.52 -3.18
N ALA A 6 28.73 -2.56 -4.03
CA ALA A 6 27.58 -2.95 -4.84
C ALA A 6 26.41 -3.43 -3.98
N GLU A 7 26.68 -4.24 -2.96
CA GLU A 7 25.69 -4.76 -2.00
C GLU A 7 25.06 -3.63 -1.16
N ALA A 8 25.88 -2.67 -0.73
CA ALA A 8 25.40 -1.49 -0.01
C ALA A 8 24.47 -0.62 -0.87
N LEU A 9 24.86 -0.34 -2.13
CA LEU A 9 24.05 0.40 -3.08
C LEU A 9 22.76 -0.33 -3.44
N TYR A 10 22.82 -1.66 -3.61
CA TYR A 10 21.64 -2.48 -3.86
C TYR A 10 20.63 -2.39 -2.71
N LYS A 11 21.12 -2.53 -1.47
CA LYS A 11 20.29 -2.36 -0.28
C LYS A 11 19.68 -0.97 -0.22
N GLU A 12 20.46 0.07 -0.45
CA GLU A 12 19.97 1.45 -0.49
C GLU A 12 18.85 1.62 -1.53
N PHE A 13 19.06 1.15 -2.77
CA PHE A 13 18.06 1.24 -3.82
C PHE A 13 16.80 0.45 -3.51
N SER A 14 16.90 -0.74 -2.89
CA SER A 14 15.73 -1.53 -2.51
C SER A 14 14.79 -0.80 -1.54
N THR A 15 15.34 0.11 -0.73
CA THR A 15 14.56 0.89 0.25
C THR A 15 14.04 2.22 -0.30
N LYS A 16 14.70 2.81 -1.31
CA LYS A 16 14.36 4.14 -1.85
C LYS A 16 13.57 4.09 -3.15
N LEU A 17 13.84 3.11 -4.03
CA LEU A 17 13.20 3.01 -5.33
C LEU A 17 11.67 2.89 -5.26
N PRO A 18 11.05 2.16 -4.31
CA PRO A 18 9.59 2.12 -4.20
C PRO A 18 8.98 3.51 -3.99
N VAL A 19 9.64 4.37 -3.21
CA VAL A 19 9.19 5.75 -2.96
C VAL A 19 9.45 6.64 -4.16
N LEU A 20 10.59 6.47 -4.84
CA LEU A 20 10.89 7.17 -6.08
C LEU A 20 9.83 6.85 -7.15
N SER A 21 9.46 5.58 -7.26
CA SER A 21 8.40 5.08 -8.14
C SER A 21 7.06 5.77 -7.91
N LEU A 22 6.66 5.92 -6.66
CA LEU A 22 5.46 6.68 -6.27
C LEU A 22 5.56 8.13 -6.75
N ARG A 23 6.63 8.85 -6.35
CA ARG A 23 6.80 10.29 -6.64
C ARG A 23 6.91 10.57 -8.12
N MET A 24 7.57 9.69 -8.85
CA MET A 24 7.72 9.83 -10.29
C MET A 24 6.50 9.31 -11.03
N SER A 25 5.60 8.50 -10.45
CA SER A 25 4.63 7.71 -11.23
C SER A 25 5.36 6.96 -12.35
N ALA A 26 6.34 6.16 -11.97
CA ALA A 26 7.16 5.34 -12.87
C ALA A 26 7.47 4.00 -12.23
N SER A 27 7.66 2.96 -13.05
CA SER A 27 7.91 1.60 -12.59
C SER A 27 9.42 1.34 -12.50
N PHE A 28 10.01 1.58 -11.32
CA PHE A 28 11.35 1.12 -11.00
C PHE A 28 11.22 -0.20 -10.27
N ARG A 29 11.72 -1.28 -10.87
CA ARG A 29 11.66 -2.62 -10.29
C ARG A 29 13.06 -3.16 -10.12
N ILE A 30 13.38 -3.61 -8.92
CA ILE A 30 14.49 -4.53 -8.69
C ILE A 30 13.90 -5.92 -8.86
N GLY A 31 14.44 -6.73 -9.77
CA GLY A 31 13.91 -8.08 -9.98
C GLY A 31 14.14 -8.99 -8.77
N PRO A 32 13.58 -10.20 -8.76
CA PRO A 32 13.49 -11.08 -7.59
C PRO A 32 14.84 -11.72 -7.18
N TRP A 33 15.96 -11.23 -7.70
CA TRP A 33 17.28 -11.81 -7.50
C TRP A 33 17.83 -11.39 -6.15
N THR A 34 18.21 -12.36 -5.33
CA THR A 34 18.84 -12.12 -4.02
C THR A 34 20.35 -11.97 -4.10
N ASP A 35 20.94 -12.45 -5.19
CA ASP A 35 22.38 -12.50 -5.38
C ASP A 35 22.79 -11.50 -6.48
N LEU A 36 23.75 -10.64 -6.16
CA LEU A 36 24.33 -9.73 -7.14
C LEU A 36 25.29 -10.49 -8.05
N SER A 37 24.92 -10.63 -9.32
CA SER A 37 25.83 -11.12 -10.35
C SER A 37 26.60 -9.97 -10.98
N VAL A 38 27.91 -10.12 -11.17
CA VAL A 38 28.67 -9.22 -12.04
C VAL A 38 28.16 -9.39 -13.46
N ALA A 39 27.46 -8.38 -13.98
CA ALA A 39 27.11 -8.32 -15.39
C ALA A 39 28.39 -8.14 -16.21
N ARG A 40 28.88 -9.22 -16.84
CA ARG A 40 29.89 -9.14 -17.89
C ARG A 40 29.19 -9.06 -19.24
N GLN A 41 28.56 -7.94 -19.56
CA GLN A 41 28.02 -7.72 -20.91
C GLN A 41 28.16 -6.25 -21.32
N ASP A 42 28.70 -6.03 -22.52
CA ASP A 42 28.51 -4.81 -23.30
C ASP A 42 26.99 -4.69 -23.59
N THR A 43 26.33 -3.75 -22.93
CA THR A 43 24.86 -3.73 -22.79
C THR A 43 24.13 -3.21 -24.04
N TYR A 44 23.07 -3.95 -24.44
CA TYR A 44 22.14 -3.60 -25.50
C TYR A 44 20.79 -3.14 -24.90
N ASN A 45 20.36 -1.91 -25.21
CA ASN A 45 19.19 -1.26 -24.60
C ASN A 45 18.02 -1.03 -25.59
N GLY A 46 17.74 -1.96 -26.51
CA GLY A 46 16.71 -1.76 -27.56
C GLY A 46 15.71 -2.91 -27.73
N PRO A 47 14.51 -2.66 -28.31
CA PRO A 47 13.48 -3.67 -28.55
C PRO A 47 13.63 -4.43 -29.90
N MET A 48 14.83 -4.51 -30.47
CA MET A 48 15.06 -5.21 -31.75
C MET A 48 15.94 -6.46 -31.57
N PRO A 49 15.73 -7.51 -32.40
CA PRO A 49 16.61 -8.67 -32.41
C PRO A 49 18.02 -8.22 -32.86
N THR A 50 19.01 -8.41 -31.99
CA THR A 50 20.43 -8.23 -32.30
C THR A 50 21.13 -9.58 -32.44
N LEU A 51 22.03 -9.67 -33.41
CA LEU A 51 22.92 -10.82 -33.59
C LEU A 51 23.96 -10.84 -32.47
N ILE A 52 23.97 -11.89 -31.67
CA ILE A 52 25.03 -12.17 -30.68
C ILE A 52 26.02 -13.19 -31.24
N ALA A 53 27.27 -13.12 -30.80
CA ALA A 53 28.30 -14.10 -31.16
C ALA A 53 27.88 -15.51 -30.69
N ALA A 54 28.17 -16.53 -31.50
CA ALA A 54 27.62 -17.89 -31.36
C ALA A 54 28.05 -18.59 -30.06
N GLU A 55 29.13 -18.13 -29.44
CA GLU A 55 29.65 -18.59 -28.15
C GLU A 55 28.82 -18.14 -26.94
N HIS A 56 27.78 -17.33 -27.12
CA HIS A 56 26.92 -16.85 -26.05
C HIS A 56 25.54 -17.52 -26.06
N VAL A 57 25.11 -18.01 -24.91
CA VAL A 57 23.75 -18.52 -24.71
C VAL A 57 22.85 -17.34 -24.42
N PRO A 58 21.83 -17.04 -25.25
CA PRO A 58 20.90 -15.97 -24.97
C PRO A 58 20.11 -16.30 -23.70
N ALA A 59 20.29 -15.47 -22.66
CA ALA A 59 19.46 -15.50 -21.47
C ALA A 59 18.43 -14.35 -21.60
N PRO A 60 17.12 -14.62 -21.46
CA PRO A 60 16.12 -13.57 -21.50
C PRO A 60 16.27 -12.70 -20.24
N LEU A 61 16.79 -11.49 -20.41
CA LEU A 61 16.72 -10.44 -19.40
C LEU A 61 15.53 -9.55 -19.76
N TRP A 62 14.40 -9.79 -19.10
CA TRP A 62 13.25 -8.91 -19.16
C TRP A 62 13.57 -7.65 -18.36
N ALA A 63 14.38 -6.76 -18.93
CA ALA A 63 14.36 -5.37 -18.52
C ALA A 63 13.12 -4.74 -19.17
N GLU A 64 11.95 -4.94 -18.55
CA GLU A 64 10.81 -4.08 -18.84
C GLU A 64 11.07 -2.73 -18.15
N THR A 65 12.04 -1.98 -18.68
CA THR A 65 12.17 -0.56 -18.37
C THR A 65 11.12 0.16 -19.20
N SER A 66 9.89 0.23 -18.69
CA SER A 66 8.98 1.33 -19.02
C SER A 66 9.47 2.61 -18.32
N ILE A 67 10.74 2.98 -18.56
CA ILE A 67 11.24 4.30 -18.23
C ILE A 67 10.68 5.22 -19.30
N SER A 68 9.59 5.90 -18.95
CA SER A 68 9.15 7.05 -19.74
C SER A 68 10.35 7.97 -19.95
N ASN A 69 10.67 8.24 -21.22
CA ASN A 69 11.78 9.06 -21.70
C ASN A 69 11.68 10.53 -21.24
N SER A 70 10.66 10.89 -20.46
CA SER A 70 10.29 12.26 -20.13
C SER A 70 10.78 12.75 -18.75
N LYS A 71 11.59 11.98 -18.01
CA LYS A 71 11.88 12.30 -16.60
C LYS A 71 13.38 12.43 -16.32
N VAL A 72 13.93 13.57 -16.76
CA VAL A 72 15.29 14.04 -16.40
C VAL A 72 15.30 14.46 -14.91
N GLY A 73 16.38 14.15 -14.18
CA GLY A 73 16.60 14.61 -12.79
C GLY A 73 16.14 13.66 -11.68
N TRP A 74 15.94 12.37 -12.00
CA TRP A 74 15.56 11.34 -11.03
C TRP A 74 16.64 11.13 -9.96
N GLU A 75 17.90 11.39 -10.29
CA GLU A 75 19.05 11.27 -9.37
C GLU A 75 18.88 12.18 -8.16
N GLY A 76 18.51 13.45 -8.38
CA GLY A 76 18.25 14.39 -7.30
C GLY A 76 17.01 14.04 -6.47
N TRP A 77 16.07 13.30 -7.06
CA TRP A 77 14.88 12.83 -6.34
C TRP A 77 15.20 11.61 -5.49
N LEU A 78 16.04 10.70 -5.99
CA LEU A 78 16.49 9.52 -5.26
C LEU A 78 17.20 9.89 -3.96
N ASP A 79 18.07 10.91 -4.00
CA ASP A 79 18.77 11.41 -2.80
C ASP A 79 17.79 11.94 -1.74
N SER A 80 16.65 12.48 -2.16
CA SER A 80 15.59 13.01 -1.29
C SER A 80 14.50 11.99 -0.92
N CYS A 81 14.62 10.74 -1.38
CA CYS A 81 13.65 9.70 -1.04
C CYS A 81 13.95 9.15 0.36
N PRO A 82 12.93 9.10 1.25
CA PRO A 82 13.08 8.42 2.53
C PRO A 82 13.35 6.93 2.32
N VAL A 83 14.10 6.34 3.23
CA VAL A 83 14.35 4.90 3.31
C VAL A 83 13.10 4.23 3.87
N VAL A 84 12.57 3.24 3.15
CA VAL A 84 11.44 2.42 3.60
C VAL A 84 11.92 0.99 3.85
N GLU A 85 11.71 0.51 5.07
CA GLU A 85 12.05 -0.86 5.48
C GLU A 85 10.82 -1.67 5.93
N ASP A 86 9.67 -1.02 6.16
CA ASP A 86 8.43 -1.71 6.55
C ASP A 86 7.93 -2.57 5.37
N PRO A 87 7.87 -3.91 5.50
CA PRO A 87 7.46 -4.78 4.41
C PRO A 87 6.03 -4.54 3.95
N ARG A 88 5.14 -4.06 4.84
CA ARG A 88 3.77 -3.68 4.48
C ARG A 88 3.77 -2.52 3.51
N LEU A 89 4.60 -1.51 3.79
CA LEU A 89 4.70 -0.32 2.96
C LEU A 89 5.40 -0.60 1.63
N ILE A 90 6.43 -1.46 1.61
CA ILE A 90 7.09 -1.91 0.38
C ILE A 90 6.07 -2.58 -0.54
N ALA A 91 5.34 -3.59 -0.04
CA ALA A 91 4.33 -4.30 -0.83
C ALA A 91 3.22 -3.34 -1.34
N ALA A 92 2.80 -2.39 -0.51
CA ALA A 92 1.81 -1.39 -0.89
C ALA A 92 2.30 -0.44 -2.00
N LEU A 93 3.58 -0.04 -1.97
CA LEU A 93 4.21 0.76 -3.01
C LEU A 93 4.34 -0.02 -4.33
N GLU A 94 4.73 -1.29 -4.26
CA GLU A 94 4.80 -2.17 -5.44
C GLU A 94 3.42 -2.37 -6.09
N LEU A 95 2.38 -2.56 -5.28
CA LEU A 95 1.00 -2.62 -5.76
C LEU A 95 0.55 -1.30 -6.39
N TYR A 96 0.94 -0.15 -5.83
CA TYR A 96 0.61 1.16 -6.39
C TYR A 96 1.20 1.33 -7.79
N VAL A 97 2.47 0.95 -7.95
CA VAL A 97 3.15 0.98 -9.25
C VAL A 97 2.45 0.08 -10.25
N SER A 98 2.16 -1.16 -9.85
CA SER A 98 1.46 -2.13 -10.70
C SER A 98 0.06 -1.66 -11.10
N ALA A 99 -0.65 -0.98 -10.21
CA ALA A 99 -1.98 -0.42 -10.49
C ALA A 99 -1.95 0.67 -11.56
N ASN A 100 -0.87 1.45 -11.69
CA ASN A 100 -0.76 2.46 -12.75
C ASN A 100 -0.64 1.84 -14.15
N ASP A 101 -0.06 0.66 -14.24
CA ASP A 101 0.13 -0.08 -15.51
C ASP A 101 -1.11 -0.93 -15.88
N ASP A 102 -2.07 -1.09 -14.97
CA ASP A 102 -3.29 -1.87 -15.20
C ASP A 102 -4.25 -1.12 -16.14
N SER A 103 -4.74 -1.80 -17.17
CA SER A 103 -5.65 -1.23 -18.17
C SER A 103 -7.11 -1.17 -17.71
N MET A 104 -7.48 -1.92 -16.66
CA MET A 104 -8.87 -2.05 -16.22
C MET A 104 -9.17 -1.16 -15.02
N ALA A 105 -10.01 -0.13 -15.23
CA ALA A 105 -10.42 0.83 -14.18
C ALA A 105 -10.94 0.17 -12.89
N ARG A 106 -11.70 -0.93 -13.01
CA ARG A 106 -12.19 -1.67 -11.84
C ARG A 106 -11.06 -2.35 -11.07
N SER A 107 -10.08 -2.92 -11.78
CA SER A 107 -8.92 -3.56 -11.16
C SER A 107 -8.02 -2.52 -10.49
N GLN A 108 -7.78 -1.39 -11.15
CA GLN A 108 -7.09 -0.23 -10.55
C GLN A 108 -7.77 0.23 -9.26
N PHE A 109 -9.08 0.47 -9.31
CA PHE A 109 -9.87 0.89 -8.14
C PHE A 109 -9.74 -0.09 -6.97
N LEU A 110 -9.95 -1.38 -7.22
CA LEU A 110 -9.84 -2.42 -6.18
C LEU A 110 -8.41 -2.52 -5.64
N THR A 111 -7.40 -2.35 -6.48
CA THR A 111 -5.99 -2.38 -6.07
C THR A 111 -5.68 -1.20 -5.15
N TYR A 112 -6.11 0.02 -5.49
CA TYR A 112 -5.92 1.18 -4.60
C TYR A 112 -6.63 1.04 -3.25
N LEU A 113 -7.82 0.45 -3.22
CA LEU A 113 -8.49 0.15 -1.94
C LEU A 113 -7.84 -1.00 -1.18
N THR A 114 -7.28 -1.98 -1.88
CA THR A 114 -6.52 -3.09 -1.27
C THR A 114 -5.24 -2.59 -0.61
N ILE A 115 -4.56 -1.61 -1.23
CA ILE A 115 -3.43 -0.89 -0.62
C ILE A 115 -3.86 -0.29 0.71
N LEU A 116 -4.95 0.49 0.73
CA LEU A 116 -5.46 1.11 1.96
C LEU A 116 -5.87 0.06 3.01
N ASP A 117 -6.49 -1.05 2.61
CA ASP A 117 -6.86 -2.14 3.51
C ASP A 117 -5.64 -2.82 4.13
N SER A 118 -4.60 -3.08 3.33
CA SER A 118 -3.39 -3.76 3.79
C SER A 118 -2.59 -2.93 4.80
N LEU A 119 -2.71 -1.59 4.70
CA LEU A 119 -2.05 -0.64 5.60
C LEU A 119 -2.93 -0.26 6.80
N ALA A 120 -4.24 -0.47 6.74
CA ALA A 120 -5.19 -0.10 7.79
C ALA A 120 -5.45 -1.28 8.73
N GLU A 121 -4.59 -1.46 9.72
CA GLU A 121 -4.78 -2.48 10.74
C GLU A 121 -6.04 -2.22 11.57
N GLN A 122 -6.84 -3.28 11.80
CA GLN A 122 -7.99 -3.22 12.70
C GLN A 122 -7.53 -3.36 14.15
N TRP A 123 -8.17 -2.61 15.04
CA TRP A 123 -7.91 -2.68 16.47
C TRP A 123 -9.14 -3.07 17.27
N PRO A 124 -8.95 -3.50 18.53
CA PRO A 124 -10.05 -3.80 19.45
C PRO A 124 -10.95 -2.57 19.64
N ARG A 125 -12.24 -2.81 19.87
CA ARG A 125 -13.15 -1.75 20.33
C ARG A 125 -12.85 -1.40 21.79
N GLU A 126 -13.42 -0.29 22.23
CA GLU A 126 -13.44 0.10 23.63
C GLU A 126 -13.97 -1.02 24.55
N ALA A 127 -13.45 -1.08 25.78
CA ALA A 127 -13.75 -2.15 26.73
C ALA A 127 -15.26 -2.33 26.99
N ALA A 128 -16.01 -1.23 27.04
CA ALA A 128 -17.47 -1.27 27.23
C ALA A 128 -18.19 -2.00 26.08
N ALA A 129 -17.79 -1.74 24.83
CA ALA A 129 -18.36 -2.41 23.67
C ALA A 129 -17.96 -3.90 23.62
N ILE A 130 -16.71 -4.23 23.97
CA ILE A 130 -16.27 -5.63 24.07
C ILE A 130 -17.06 -6.35 25.15
N GLN A 131 -17.23 -5.75 26.32
CA GLN A 131 -17.98 -6.37 27.42
C GLN A 131 -19.44 -6.62 27.03
N TRP A 132 -20.08 -5.65 26.38
CA TRP A 132 -21.43 -5.83 25.84
C TRP A 132 -21.50 -7.02 24.85
N ILE A 133 -20.50 -7.17 23.97
CA ILE A 133 -20.43 -8.31 23.05
C ILE A 133 -20.26 -9.63 23.81
N GLU A 134 -19.38 -9.69 24.81
CA GLU A 134 -19.18 -10.89 25.64
C GLU A 134 -20.45 -11.30 26.38
N ASP A 135 -21.24 -10.34 26.83
CA ASP A 135 -22.52 -10.62 27.46
C ASP A 135 -23.54 -11.17 26.46
N ARG A 136 -23.57 -10.64 25.22
CA ARG A 136 -24.42 -11.18 24.14
C ARG A 136 -24.02 -12.56 23.68
N LEU A 137 -22.73 -12.92 23.74
CA LEU A 137 -22.26 -14.26 23.40
C LEU A 137 -22.78 -15.35 24.37
N LYS A 138 -23.30 -14.96 25.55
CA LYS A 138 -23.92 -15.88 26.52
C LYS A 138 -25.41 -16.11 26.25
N ASP A 139 -26.05 -15.29 25.41
CA ASP A 139 -27.48 -15.41 25.11
C ASP A 139 -27.78 -16.76 24.44
N ALA A 140 -28.79 -17.49 24.92
CA ALA A 140 -29.09 -18.85 24.45
C ALA A 140 -29.31 -18.94 22.93
N VAL A 141 -29.88 -17.90 22.32
CA VAL A 141 -30.08 -17.79 20.87
C VAL A 141 -28.74 -17.72 20.12
N VAL A 142 -27.76 -16.98 20.65
CA VAL A 142 -26.43 -16.84 20.06
C VAL A 142 -25.61 -18.11 20.25
N VAL A 143 -25.74 -18.77 21.40
CA VAL A 143 -25.08 -20.07 21.66
C VAL A 143 -25.59 -21.14 20.70
N ALA A 144 -26.88 -21.09 20.34
CA ALA A 144 -27.47 -22.02 19.39
C ALA A 144 -27.10 -21.74 17.91
N ASP A 145 -26.77 -20.49 17.56
CA ASP A 145 -26.39 -20.08 16.21
C ASP A 145 -24.89 -19.73 16.11
N ARG A 146 -24.11 -20.68 15.60
CA ARG A 146 -22.66 -20.52 15.39
C ARG A 146 -22.32 -19.32 14.50
N GLY A 147 -23.11 -19.06 13.46
CA GLY A 147 -22.86 -17.95 12.54
C GLY A 147 -23.03 -16.60 13.22
N LEU A 148 -24.07 -16.45 14.03
CA LEU A 148 -24.29 -15.26 14.84
C LEU A 148 -23.20 -15.07 15.89
N GLY A 149 -22.75 -16.16 16.54
CA GLY A 149 -21.64 -16.15 17.47
C GLY A 149 -20.32 -15.69 16.83
N ASP A 150 -19.99 -16.19 15.64
CA ASP A 150 -18.79 -15.79 14.91
C ASP A 150 -18.87 -14.33 14.43
N ALA A 151 -20.04 -13.88 13.97
CA ALA A 151 -20.27 -12.48 13.60
C ALA A 151 -20.07 -11.53 14.80
N LEU A 152 -20.59 -11.88 15.98
CA LEU A 152 -20.41 -11.10 17.21
C LEU A 152 -18.95 -11.07 17.66
N ARG A 153 -18.20 -12.18 17.55
CA ARG A 153 -16.77 -12.19 17.84
C ARG A 153 -15.98 -11.27 16.90
N ASN A 154 -16.31 -11.27 15.61
CA ASN A 154 -15.69 -10.37 14.64
C ASN A 154 -15.99 -8.89 14.96
N LEU A 155 -17.17 -8.59 15.51
CA LEU A 155 -17.52 -7.25 15.95
C LEU A 155 -16.68 -6.72 17.11
N LYS A 156 -15.88 -7.55 17.81
CA LYS A 156 -14.96 -7.06 18.86
C LYS A 156 -13.88 -6.13 18.32
N ARG A 157 -13.59 -6.20 17.02
CA ARG A 157 -12.71 -5.27 16.33
C ARG A 157 -13.52 -4.17 15.64
N ILE A 158 -12.89 -3.02 15.47
CA ILE A 158 -13.44 -1.97 14.63
C ILE A 158 -13.51 -2.45 13.17
N SER A 159 -14.47 -1.95 12.39
CA SER A 159 -14.61 -2.34 10.99
C SER A 159 -13.44 -1.82 10.14
N HIS A 160 -13.06 -2.54 9.07
CA HIS A 160 -12.05 -2.06 8.12
C HIS A 160 -12.37 -0.67 7.58
N GLY A 161 -13.65 -0.40 7.22
CA GLY A 161 -14.05 0.93 6.76
C GLY A 161 -13.86 2.03 7.82
N LYS A 162 -13.85 1.72 9.13
CA LYS A 162 -13.41 2.69 10.16
C LYS A 162 -11.89 2.81 10.17
N ALA A 163 -11.16 1.70 10.16
CA ALA A 163 -9.70 1.69 10.15
C ALA A 163 -9.11 2.52 8.99
N VAL A 164 -9.61 2.32 7.78
CA VAL A 164 -9.18 3.04 6.57
C VAL A 164 -9.46 4.54 6.68
N ARG A 165 -10.62 4.93 7.20
CA ARG A 165 -10.96 6.35 7.40
C ARG A 165 -10.01 7.02 8.39
N GLU A 166 -9.72 6.38 9.52
CA GLU A 166 -8.77 6.91 10.50
C GLU A 166 -7.34 6.96 9.95
N LEU A 167 -6.91 5.95 9.19
CA LEU A 167 -5.61 5.97 8.50
C LEU A 167 -5.50 7.17 7.55
N VAL A 168 -6.52 7.39 6.71
CA VAL A 168 -6.60 8.55 5.80
C VAL A 168 -6.59 9.86 6.58
N GLY A 169 -7.33 9.93 7.70
CA GLY A 169 -7.36 11.11 8.57
C GLY A 169 -5.97 11.45 9.13
N ARG A 170 -5.26 10.44 9.64
CA ARG A 170 -3.89 10.60 10.15
C ARG A 170 -2.93 11.05 9.05
N ALA A 171 -3.01 10.45 7.86
CA ALA A 171 -2.20 10.86 6.71
C ALA A 171 -2.48 12.31 6.31
N ALA A 172 -3.74 12.73 6.27
CA ALA A 172 -4.11 14.11 5.97
C ALA A 172 -3.56 15.10 7.01
N ILE A 173 -3.61 14.74 8.30
CA ILE A 173 -3.05 15.55 9.39
C ILE A 173 -1.52 15.63 9.29
N ALA A 174 -0.84 14.52 9.04
CA ALA A 174 0.62 14.48 8.87
C ALA A 174 1.07 15.33 7.67
N LYS A 175 0.26 15.37 6.61
CA LYS A 175 0.46 16.25 5.45
C LYS A 175 0.23 17.74 5.77
N GLY A 176 -0.32 18.08 6.93
CA GLY A 176 -0.62 19.45 7.35
C GLY A 176 -1.90 20.02 6.74
N LEU A 177 -2.86 19.16 6.35
CA LEU A 177 -4.15 19.63 5.83
C LEU A 177 -5.05 20.13 6.96
N ASP A 178 -5.92 21.08 6.64
CA ASP A 178 -6.88 21.62 7.60
C ASP A 178 -7.97 20.59 7.99
N THR A 179 -8.66 20.86 9.09
CA THR A 179 -9.70 19.97 9.65
C THR A 179 -10.85 19.71 8.68
N ALA A 180 -11.26 20.70 7.86
CA ALA A 180 -12.36 20.51 6.92
C ALA A 180 -11.94 19.60 5.77
N THR A 181 -10.75 19.82 5.21
CA THR A 181 -10.17 18.95 4.17
C THR A 181 -9.95 17.53 4.69
N THR A 182 -9.42 17.39 5.90
CA THR A 182 -9.24 16.07 6.56
C THR A 182 -10.57 15.33 6.67
N LYS A 183 -11.62 15.97 7.20
CA LYS A 183 -12.96 15.37 7.29
C LYS A 183 -13.53 14.99 5.91
N ALA A 184 -13.31 15.81 4.90
CA ALA A 184 -13.74 15.52 3.53
C ALA A 184 -13.04 14.27 2.96
N LEU A 185 -11.73 14.12 3.17
CA LEU A 185 -10.98 12.93 2.75
C LEU A 185 -11.42 11.67 3.51
N MET A 186 -11.63 11.77 4.83
CA MET A 186 -12.17 10.66 5.62
C MET A 186 -13.58 10.25 5.15
N LYS A 187 -14.44 11.21 4.83
CA LYS A 187 -15.76 10.93 4.26
C LYS A 187 -15.62 10.22 2.91
N LYS A 188 -14.77 10.77 2.02
CA LYS A 188 -14.53 10.19 0.69
C LYS A 188 -14.02 8.75 0.78
N ALA A 189 -13.12 8.45 1.71
CA ALA A 189 -12.66 7.09 1.97
C ALA A 189 -13.81 6.14 2.34
N GLY A 190 -14.75 6.60 3.18
CA GLY A 190 -15.96 5.84 3.51
C GLY A 190 -16.89 5.62 2.31
N ASP A 191 -17.08 6.65 1.49
CA ASP A 191 -17.92 6.57 0.28
C ASP A 191 -17.34 5.55 -0.72
N LEU A 192 -16.03 5.58 -0.98
CA LEU A 192 -15.37 4.61 -1.86
C LEU A 192 -15.44 3.18 -1.33
N TYR A 193 -15.36 2.99 -0.01
CA TYR A 193 -15.50 1.69 0.61
C TYR A 193 -16.91 1.12 0.48
N THR A 194 -17.93 1.99 0.50
CA THR A 194 -19.31 1.61 0.24
C THR A 194 -19.46 1.10 -1.18
N VAL A 195 -18.88 1.79 -2.17
CA VAL A 195 -18.84 1.35 -3.57
C VAL A 195 -18.14 -0.01 -3.70
N ARG A 196 -17.00 -0.23 -3.03
CA ARG A 196 -16.34 -1.54 -3.03
C ARG A 196 -17.23 -2.66 -2.50
N SER A 197 -17.91 -2.41 -1.37
CA SER A 197 -18.84 -3.38 -0.78
C SER A 197 -19.96 -3.73 -1.76
N GLN A 198 -20.55 -2.73 -2.43
CA GLN A 198 -21.57 -2.93 -3.46
C GLN A 198 -21.05 -3.69 -4.68
N LEU A 199 -19.84 -3.39 -5.16
CA LEU A 199 -19.20 -4.13 -6.25
C LEU A 199 -18.97 -5.60 -5.86
N SER A 200 -18.59 -5.87 -4.61
CA SER A 200 -18.25 -7.22 -4.13
C SER A 200 -19.46 -8.08 -3.82
N HIS A 201 -20.56 -7.48 -3.35
CA HIS A 201 -21.72 -8.22 -2.85
C HIS A 201 -22.99 -8.06 -3.67
N ALA A 202 -23.23 -6.88 -4.25
CA ALA A 202 -24.46 -6.59 -4.98
C ALA A 202 -24.31 -6.76 -6.50
N GLY A 203 -23.09 -7.02 -7.00
CA GLY A 203 -22.83 -7.14 -8.44
C GLY A 203 -23.13 -5.86 -9.22
N ASN A 204 -23.15 -4.70 -8.54
CA ASN A 204 -23.60 -3.45 -9.14
C ASN A 204 -22.61 -2.96 -10.23
N THR A 205 -23.12 -2.21 -11.21
CA THR A 205 -22.33 -1.72 -12.36
C THR A 205 -21.85 -0.27 -12.20
N ASP A 206 -21.76 0.23 -10.96
CA ASP A 206 -21.27 1.59 -10.72
C ASP A 206 -19.88 1.78 -11.33
N ILE A 207 -19.68 2.91 -11.99
CA ILE A 207 -18.38 3.31 -12.53
C ILE A 207 -17.53 3.75 -11.33
N PRO A 208 -16.45 3.01 -10.98
CA PRO A 208 -15.66 3.35 -9.81
C PRO A 208 -14.89 4.65 -10.02
N ASP A 209 -14.83 5.47 -8.98
CA ASP A 209 -14.02 6.70 -8.95
C ASP A 209 -12.55 6.35 -8.68
N VAL A 210 -11.87 5.91 -9.75
CA VAL A 210 -10.46 5.48 -9.70
C VAL A 210 -9.54 6.61 -9.25
N GLN A 211 -9.78 7.83 -9.74
CA GLN A 211 -8.91 8.97 -9.44
C GLN A 211 -8.93 9.30 -7.95
N SER A 212 -10.11 9.29 -7.33
CA SER A 212 -10.20 9.53 -5.88
C SER A 212 -9.56 8.40 -5.08
N ALA A 213 -9.71 7.15 -5.51
CA ALA A 213 -9.05 6.01 -4.85
C ALA A 213 -7.52 6.13 -4.92
N ARG A 214 -6.99 6.47 -6.10
CA ARG A 214 -5.56 6.73 -6.33
C ARG A 214 -5.06 7.87 -5.45
N ASN A 215 -5.77 9.01 -5.42
CA ASN A 215 -5.38 10.17 -4.64
C ASN A 215 -5.32 9.86 -3.13
N LEU A 216 -6.26 9.08 -2.61
CA LEU A 216 -6.24 8.67 -1.20
C LEU A 216 -5.07 7.73 -0.90
N ALA A 217 -4.85 6.71 -1.75
CA ALA A 217 -3.71 5.82 -1.62
C ALA A 217 -2.38 6.58 -1.66
N GLU A 218 -2.23 7.52 -2.60
CA GLU A 218 -1.04 8.35 -2.75
C GLU A 218 -0.79 9.26 -1.55
N VAL A 219 -1.84 9.85 -0.96
CA VAL A 219 -1.69 10.62 0.29
C VAL A 219 -1.18 9.73 1.42
N VAL A 220 -1.77 8.55 1.60
CA VAL A 220 -1.34 7.61 2.66
C VAL A 220 0.08 7.12 2.43
N LEU A 221 0.41 6.66 1.22
CA LEU A 221 1.74 6.13 0.88
C LEU A 221 2.83 7.19 1.02
N ASN A 222 2.60 8.42 0.55
CA ASN A 222 3.58 9.50 0.70
C ASN A 222 3.85 9.84 2.16
N GLN A 223 2.80 9.89 2.99
CA GLN A 223 2.97 10.24 4.40
C GLN A 223 3.52 9.07 5.21
N ALA A 224 3.12 7.84 4.93
CA ALA A 224 3.69 6.64 5.56
C ALA A 224 5.17 6.46 5.22
N ALA A 225 5.60 6.80 4.01
CA ALA A 225 7.03 6.78 3.64
C ALA A 225 7.86 7.80 4.42
N LEU A 226 7.27 8.93 4.83
CA LEU A 226 7.94 9.95 5.65
C LEU A 226 7.83 9.66 7.15
N GLN A 227 6.72 9.10 7.58
CA GLN A 227 6.41 8.80 8.98
C GLN A 227 5.76 7.40 9.08
N PRO A 228 6.55 6.31 9.12
CA PRO A 228 6.02 4.95 9.15
C PRO A 228 5.13 4.63 10.35
N SER A 229 5.35 5.29 11.50
CA SER A 229 4.52 5.15 12.70
C SER A 229 3.07 5.57 12.50
N LEU A 230 2.75 6.22 11.38
CA LEU A 230 1.38 6.53 10.96
C LEU A 230 0.55 5.27 10.70
N LEU A 231 1.20 4.14 10.40
CA LEU A 231 0.53 2.87 10.16
C LEU A 231 0.12 2.16 11.46
N ASP A 232 0.76 2.49 12.58
CA ASP A 232 0.52 1.84 13.87
C ASP A 232 -0.87 2.17 14.38
N VAL A 233 -1.54 1.22 15.02
CA VAL A 233 -2.87 1.42 15.59
C VAL A 233 -2.85 2.57 16.62
N PRO A 234 -3.87 3.44 16.67
CA PRO A 234 -4.01 4.40 17.77
C PRO A 234 -4.05 3.65 19.10
N MET A 235 -2.99 3.77 19.91
CA MET A 235 -3.06 3.32 21.29
C MET A 235 -4.02 4.24 22.03
N ASP A 236 -5.00 3.68 22.72
CA ASP A 236 -5.82 4.43 23.67
C ASP A 236 -4.88 5.04 24.72
N SER A 237 -4.48 6.29 24.53
CA SER A 237 -3.99 7.13 25.61
C SER A 237 -5.20 7.44 26.48
N ASP A 238 -5.43 6.58 27.49
CA ASP A 238 -6.15 6.81 28.76
C ASP A 238 -6.95 5.57 29.21
N ALA A 239 -6.24 4.48 29.51
CA ALA A 239 -6.67 3.58 30.59
C ALA A 239 -5.91 4.01 31.85
N GLY A 240 -6.60 4.80 32.68
CA GLY A 240 -6.04 5.62 33.75
C GLY A 240 -5.01 4.96 34.67
N THR A 241 -3.96 5.73 34.93
CA THR A 241 -3.28 5.72 36.23
C THR A 241 -4.30 6.03 37.32
N ALA A 242 -4.85 4.99 37.94
CA ALA A 242 -5.44 5.05 39.26
C ALA A 242 -4.56 4.19 40.19
N THR A 243 -3.59 4.85 40.83
CA THR A 243 -3.04 4.44 42.12
C THR A 243 -3.51 5.45 43.15
#